data_AF-A0A7S3Y014-F1
#
_entry.id   AF-A0A7S3Y014-F1
#
_cell.length_a   1.000
_cell.length_b   1.000
_cell.length_c   1.000
_cell.angle_alpha   90.00
_cell.angle_beta   90.00
_cell.angle_gamma   90.00
#
_symmetry.space_group_name_H-M   'P 1'
#
loop_
_entity.id
_entity.type
_entity.pdbx_description
1 polymer ?
#
loop_
_entity_poly.entity_id
_entity_poly.type
_entity_poly.pdbx_seq_one_letter_code
_entity_poly.pdbx_strand_id
1 'polypeptide(L)'
;AAAAAEVDDKYYVVTDRWQKYTDFAITQENLYLLAQYCDEFLVHGVEAEGKRAGMLEDLVAQLGAWSPVRATYAGGARALRDLDRVKELGGGKVDLTIGSALDCFGGDLSYRAVVDWQRRQEAEAEEARSDHSDKRPRPAAAAPAPAPA
;
A
#
# COMPACT_ATOMS: atom_id res chain seq x y z
N ALA A 1 -3.02 -4.87 -12.84
CA ALA A 1 -2.90 -5.90 -11.79
C ALA A 1 -1.78 -6.84 -12.16
N ALA A 2 -0.83 -7.10 -11.26
CA ALA A 2 0.25 -8.06 -11.45
C ALA A 2 0.26 -9.04 -10.27
N ALA A 3 0.79 -10.24 -10.46
CA ALA A 3 1.12 -11.10 -9.34
C ALA A 3 2.61 -11.28 -9.21
N ALA A 4 3.06 -11.37 -7.97
CA ALA A 4 4.44 -11.37 -7.59
C ALA A 4 4.74 -12.62 -6.75
N ALA A 5 5.75 -13.38 -7.16
CA ALA A 5 6.24 -14.56 -6.45
C ALA A 5 7.72 -14.39 -6.10
N GLU A 6 8.14 -14.91 -4.95
CA GLU A 6 9.51 -14.82 -4.47
C GLU A 6 10.43 -15.86 -5.14
N VAL A 7 11.60 -15.43 -5.60
CA VAL A 7 12.70 -16.24 -6.09
C VAL A 7 14.00 -15.57 -5.63
N ASP A 8 14.82 -16.30 -4.84
CA ASP A 8 16.12 -15.81 -4.33
C ASP A 8 16.04 -14.41 -3.69
N ASP A 9 15.13 -14.25 -2.72
CA ASP A 9 14.86 -13.00 -1.97
C ASP A 9 14.41 -11.82 -2.84
N LYS A 10 13.92 -12.09 -4.05
CA LYS A 10 13.37 -11.09 -4.98
C LYS A 10 11.99 -11.49 -5.47
N TYR A 11 11.14 -10.51 -5.71
CA TYR A 11 9.82 -10.76 -6.25
C TYR A 11 9.81 -10.58 -7.77
N TYR A 12 9.23 -11.55 -8.48
CA TYR A 12 9.09 -11.54 -9.93
C TYR A 12 7.64 -11.57 -10.34
N VAL A 13 7.32 -10.87 -11.43
CA VAL A 13 6.00 -10.94 -12.03
C VAL A 13 5.78 -12.36 -12.58
N VAL A 14 4.70 -12.97 -12.13
CA VAL A 14 4.25 -14.28 -12.60
C VAL A 14 2.92 -14.15 -13.34
N THR A 15 2.76 -14.98 -14.35
CA THR A 15 1.61 -14.99 -15.26
C THR A 15 1.10 -16.41 -15.44
N ASP A 16 0.01 -16.58 -16.19
CA ASP A 16 -0.63 -17.88 -16.46
C ASP A 16 -0.92 -18.66 -15.17
N ARG A 17 -1.79 -18.11 -14.32
CA ARG A 17 -2.14 -18.70 -13.02
C ARG A 17 -0.92 -19.05 -12.15
N TRP A 18 0.06 -18.14 -12.15
CA TRP A 18 1.31 -18.24 -11.36
C TRP A 18 2.28 -19.31 -11.86
N GLN A 19 2.01 -19.93 -13.01
CA GLN A 19 2.82 -21.02 -13.55
C GLN A 19 4.00 -20.52 -14.38
N LYS A 20 3.92 -19.30 -14.94
CA LYS A 20 4.95 -18.73 -15.80
C LYS A 20 5.62 -17.52 -15.15
N TYR A 21 6.85 -17.72 -14.70
CA TYR A 21 7.73 -16.64 -14.26
C TYR A 21 8.19 -15.80 -15.46
N THR A 22 8.22 -14.49 -15.26
CA THR A 22 8.83 -13.54 -16.18
C THR A 22 10.18 -13.08 -15.65
N ASP A 23 10.96 -12.42 -16.49
CA ASP A 23 12.20 -11.74 -16.11
C ASP A 23 11.97 -10.36 -15.47
N PHE A 24 10.70 -9.94 -15.32
CA PHE A 24 10.33 -8.66 -14.75
C PHE A 24 10.27 -8.72 -13.22
N ALA A 25 11.33 -8.25 -12.57
CA ALA A 25 11.39 -8.14 -11.11
C ALA A 25 10.62 -6.93 -10.58
N ILE A 26 10.08 -7.05 -9.37
CA ILE A 26 9.56 -5.91 -8.61
C ILE A 26 10.75 -5.19 -7.98
N THR A 27 11.17 -4.09 -8.62
CA THR A 27 12.23 -3.20 -8.12
C THR A 27 11.74 -1.76 -8.15
N GLN A 28 12.47 -0.86 -7.49
CA GLN A 28 12.15 0.57 -7.53
C GLN A 28 12.11 1.08 -8.97
N GLU A 29 13.14 0.82 -9.77
CA GLU A 29 13.25 1.29 -11.15
C GLU A 29 12.07 0.82 -12.01
N ASN A 30 11.69 -0.45 -11.86
CA ASN A 30 10.59 -1.06 -12.60
C ASN A 30 9.22 -0.51 -12.18
N LEU A 31 9.01 -0.23 -10.89
CA LEU A 31 7.80 0.44 -10.42
C LEU A 31 7.71 1.88 -10.94
N TYR A 32 8.83 2.62 -10.94
CA TYR A 32 8.88 3.96 -11.52
C TYR A 32 8.57 3.96 -13.02
N LEU A 33 9.10 2.99 -13.78
CA LEU A 33 8.79 2.82 -15.19
C LEU A 33 7.29 2.59 -15.41
N LEU A 34 6.68 1.65 -14.68
CA LEU A 34 5.26 1.33 -14.87
C LEU A 34 4.33 2.47 -14.44
N ALA A 35 4.70 3.22 -13.41
CA ALA A 35 3.91 4.36 -12.92
C ALA A 35 3.79 5.50 -13.94
N GLN A 36 4.62 5.52 -14.99
CA GLN A 36 4.43 6.45 -16.11
C GLN A 36 3.17 6.14 -16.94
N TYR A 37 2.61 4.94 -16.76
CA TYR A 37 1.50 4.42 -17.56
C TYR A 37 0.27 4.06 -16.70
N CYS A 38 0.30 4.27 -15.39
CA CYS A 38 -0.83 4.00 -14.49
C CYS A 38 -0.82 4.88 -13.24
N ASP A 39 -2.01 5.12 -12.69
CA ASP A 39 -2.20 5.94 -11.48
C ASP A 39 -2.17 5.11 -10.19
N GLU A 40 -2.24 3.79 -10.28
CA GLU A 40 -2.23 2.86 -9.13
C GLU A 40 -1.69 1.48 -9.53
N PHE A 41 -1.10 0.77 -8.57
CA PHE A 41 -0.77 -0.65 -8.68
C PHE A 41 -1.75 -1.53 -7.90
N LEU A 42 -2.16 -2.65 -8.49
CA LEU A 42 -2.74 -3.78 -7.76
C LEU A 42 -1.77 -4.95 -7.85
N VAL A 43 -1.17 -5.33 -6.72
CA VAL A 43 -0.14 -6.37 -6.63
C VAL A 43 -0.66 -7.54 -5.82
N HIS A 44 -0.77 -8.71 -6.45
CA HIS A 44 -1.16 -9.95 -5.81
C HIS A 44 0.09 -10.73 -5.37
N GLY A 45 0.36 -10.79 -4.07
CA GLY A 45 1.40 -11.66 -3.52
C GLY A 45 0.98 -13.12 -3.58
N VAL A 46 1.72 -13.93 -4.33
CA VAL A 46 1.42 -15.36 -4.50
C VAL A 46 2.55 -16.20 -3.92
N GLU A 47 2.21 -17.09 -3.00
CA GLU A 47 3.17 -18.03 -2.44
C GLU A 47 3.48 -19.14 -3.45
N ALA A 48 4.74 -19.58 -3.51
CA ALA A 48 5.08 -20.83 -4.15
C ALA A 48 4.32 -21.98 -3.45
N GLU A 49 3.79 -22.92 -4.24
CA GLU A 49 2.86 -23.96 -3.81
C GLU A 49 3.30 -24.65 -2.49
N GLY A 50 2.45 -24.61 -1.46
CA GLY A 50 2.64 -25.33 -0.19
C GLY A 50 3.16 -24.50 0.99
N LYS A 51 3.64 -23.27 0.78
CA LYS A 51 3.85 -22.30 1.86
C LYS A 51 2.52 -21.60 2.12
N ARG A 52 2.01 -21.66 3.35
CA ARG A 52 0.76 -20.99 3.81
C ARG A 52 1.11 -19.94 4.86
N ALA A 53 2.12 -19.12 4.62
CA ALA A 53 2.71 -18.24 5.64
C ALA A 53 1.88 -16.96 5.88
N GLY A 54 0.95 -16.60 4.99
CA GLY A 54 0.14 -15.40 5.13
C GLY A 54 0.59 -14.31 4.17
N MET A 55 0.58 -13.06 4.60
CA MET A 55 1.00 -11.92 3.78
C MET A 55 2.52 -11.92 3.56
N LEU A 56 2.94 -11.53 2.36
CA LEU A 56 4.36 -11.30 2.03
C LEU A 56 4.77 -9.92 2.54
N GLU A 57 5.14 -9.83 3.82
CA GLU A 57 5.46 -8.56 4.50
C GLU A 57 6.57 -7.77 3.81
N ASP A 58 7.64 -8.43 3.36
CA ASP A 58 8.75 -7.78 2.68
C ASP A 58 8.32 -7.15 1.35
N LEU A 59 7.40 -7.80 0.61
CA LEU A 59 6.83 -7.22 -0.60
C LEU A 59 6.00 -5.97 -0.29
N VAL A 60 5.20 -5.99 0.79
CA VAL A 60 4.42 -4.81 1.22
C VAL A 60 5.35 -3.66 1.60
N ALA A 61 6.43 -3.93 2.33
CA ALA A 61 7.43 -2.93 2.70
C ALA A 61 8.12 -2.33 1.46
N GLN A 62 8.52 -3.18 0.51
CA GLN A 62 9.11 -2.75 -0.77
C GLN A 62 8.14 -1.85 -1.57
N LEU A 63 6.87 -2.22 -1.65
CA LEU A 63 5.85 -1.40 -2.33
C LEU A 63 5.68 -0.03 -1.65
N GLY A 64 5.60 0.02 -0.32
CA GLY A 64 5.48 1.27 0.43
C GLY A 64 6.71 2.19 0.29
N ALA A 65 7.89 1.59 0.22
CA ALA A 65 9.15 2.30 0.07
C ALA A 65 9.38 2.81 -1.36
N TRP A 66 9.05 2.00 -2.37
CA TRP A 66 9.51 2.22 -3.74
C TRP A 66 8.44 2.74 -4.70
N SER A 67 7.16 2.45 -4.45
CA SER A 67 6.09 2.83 -5.38
C SER A 67 5.89 4.36 -5.38
N PRO A 68 5.98 5.02 -6.55
CA PRO A 68 5.70 6.46 -6.65
C PRO A 68 4.20 6.78 -6.65
N VAL A 69 3.35 5.79 -6.94
CA VAL A 69 1.88 5.88 -6.91
C VAL A 69 1.32 4.99 -5.82
N ARG A 70 0.01 5.11 -5.53
CA ARG A 70 -0.65 4.21 -4.57
C ARG A 70 -0.55 2.76 -5.03
N ALA A 71 -0.44 1.85 -4.07
CA ALA A 71 -0.45 0.43 -4.32
C ALA A 71 -1.49 -0.24 -3.43
N THR A 72 -2.26 -1.16 -4.01
CA THR A 72 -3.13 -2.05 -3.28
C THR A 72 -2.52 -3.44 -3.33
N TYR A 73 -2.26 -4.03 -2.16
CA TYR A 73 -1.75 -5.38 -2.03
C TYR A 73 -2.91 -6.37 -1.82
N ALA A 74 -2.85 -7.52 -2.50
CA ALA A 74 -3.78 -8.61 -2.35
C ALA A 74 -3.04 -9.92 -2.07
N GLY A 75 -3.47 -10.68 -1.07
CA GLY A 75 -2.95 -12.04 -0.83
C GLY A 75 -2.60 -12.31 0.63
N GLY A 76 -3.23 -13.32 1.21
CA GLY A 76 -2.83 -13.85 2.52
C GLY A 76 -3.34 -13.09 3.75
N ALA A 77 -4.22 -12.09 3.61
CA ALA A 77 -4.92 -11.45 4.72
C ALA A 77 -5.83 -12.46 5.45
N ARG A 78 -5.77 -12.48 6.79
CA ARG A 78 -6.46 -13.46 7.65
C ARG A 78 -7.12 -12.82 8.87
N ALA A 79 -6.65 -11.66 9.34
CA ALA A 79 -7.14 -11.06 10.57
C ALA A 79 -7.08 -9.53 10.51
N LEU A 80 -7.80 -8.88 11.43
CA LEU A 80 -7.86 -7.41 11.50
C LEU A 80 -6.47 -6.77 11.68
N ARG A 81 -5.57 -7.42 12.44
CA ARG A 81 -4.18 -6.97 12.65
C ARG A 81 -3.37 -6.83 11.36
N ASP A 82 -3.75 -7.53 10.29
CA ASP A 82 -3.03 -7.47 9.02
C ASP A 82 -3.22 -6.09 8.37
N LEU A 83 -4.35 -5.41 8.62
CA LEU A 83 -4.57 -4.02 8.19
C LEU A 83 -3.57 -3.07 8.87
N ASP A 84 -3.39 -3.21 10.19
CA ASP A 84 -2.42 -2.42 10.94
C ASP A 84 -1.00 -2.68 10.43
N ARG A 85 -0.68 -3.95 10.16
CA ARG A 85 0.63 -4.36 9.65
C ARG A 85 0.92 -3.80 8.26
N VAL A 86 -0.05 -3.83 7.35
CA VAL A 86 0.09 -3.22 6.02
C VAL A 86 0.23 -1.71 6.12
N LYS A 87 -0.56 -1.04 6.99
CA LYS A 87 -0.44 0.40 7.20
C LYS A 87 0.98 0.78 7.67
N GLU A 88 1.53 0.02 8.61
CA GLU A 88 2.88 0.21 9.14
C GLU A 88 3.95 -0.01 8.07
N LEU A 89 3.99 -1.21 7.46
CA LEU A 89 5.00 -1.57 6.45
C LEU A 89 4.90 -0.72 5.19
N GLY A 90 3.67 -0.44 4.76
CA GLY A 90 3.38 0.35 3.57
C GLY A 90 3.54 1.85 3.78
N GLY A 91 3.87 2.31 5.00
CA GLY A 91 4.01 3.74 5.32
C GLY A 91 2.74 4.55 5.01
N GLY A 92 1.56 3.94 5.15
CA GLY A 92 0.26 4.53 4.80
C GLY A 92 0.02 4.75 3.30
N LYS A 93 0.88 4.21 2.42
CA LYS A 93 0.77 4.30 0.94
C LYS A 93 0.29 3.01 0.28
N VAL A 94 0.25 1.92 1.04
CA VAL A 94 -0.21 0.61 0.58
C VAL A 94 -1.54 0.27 1.24
N ASP A 95 -2.54 -0.02 0.42
CA ASP A 95 -3.86 -0.47 0.83
C ASP A 95 -3.93 -2.02 0.80
N LEU A 96 -4.85 -2.63 1.55
CA LEU A 96 -4.98 -4.10 1.66
C LEU A 96 -6.33 -4.59 1.11
N THR A 97 -6.28 -5.56 0.20
CA THR A 97 -7.46 -6.31 -0.25
C THR A 97 -7.74 -7.49 0.68
N ILE A 98 -8.98 -7.61 1.16
CA ILE A 98 -9.46 -8.73 1.95
C ILE A 98 -10.64 -9.38 1.23
N GLY A 99 -10.53 -10.68 0.94
CA GLY A 99 -11.56 -11.46 0.25
C GLY A 99 -12.10 -12.58 1.13
N SER A 100 -11.65 -13.81 0.89
CA SER A 100 -12.14 -15.04 1.53
C SER A 100 -12.05 -15.08 3.06
N ALA A 101 -11.23 -14.23 3.68
CA ALA A 101 -11.17 -14.13 5.13
C ALA A 101 -12.41 -13.46 5.75
N LEU A 102 -13.18 -12.69 4.97
CA LEU A 102 -14.35 -11.96 5.49
C LEU A 102 -15.52 -12.90 5.81
N ASP A 103 -16.24 -12.59 6.89
CA ASP A 103 -17.46 -13.28 7.34
C ASP A 103 -18.54 -13.35 6.26
N CYS A 104 -18.71 -12.28 5.48
CA CYS A 104 -19.64 -12.24 4.35
C CYS A 104 -19.27 -13.18 3.19
N PHE A 105 -18.05 -13.72 3.17
CA PHE A 105 -17.58 -14.73 2.23
C PHE A 105 -17.29 -16.09 2.89
N GLY A 106 -17.71 -16.28 4.14
CA GLY A 106 -17.55 -17.54 4.89
C GLY A 106 -16.24 -17.69 5.65
N GLY A 107 -15.45 -16.61 5.80
CA GLY A 107 -14.29 -16.56 6.68
C GLY A 107 -14.63 -16.09 8.11
N ASP A 108 -13.60 -15.88 8.94
CA ASP A 108 -13.75 -15.55 10.36
C ASP A 108 -13.58 -14.04 10.67
N LEU A 109 -13.11 -13.23 9.70
CA LEU A 109 -12.87 -11.81 9.90
C LEU A 109 -14.14 -11.00 9.66
N SER A 110 -14.63 -10.27 10.66
CA SER A 110 -15.86 -9.52 10.48
C SER A 110 -15.70 -8.33 9.52
N TYR A 111 -16.51 -8.28 8.45
CA TYR A 111 -16.57 -7.14 7.54
C TYR A 111 -16.86 -5.83 8.29
N ARG A 112 -17.74 -5.87 9.29
CA ARG A 112 -18.07 -4.69 10.10
C ARG A 112 -16.86 -4.18 10.87
N ALA A 113 -16.06 -5.07 11.44
CA ALA A 113 -14.84 -4.69 12.15
C ALA A 113 -13.81 -4.03 11.21
N VAL A 114 -13.72 -4.48 9.95
CA VAL A 114 -12.86 -3.87 8.93
C VAL A 114 -13.34 -2.45 8.60
N VAL A 115 -14.65 -2.25 8.39
CA VAL A 115 -15.22 -0.92 8.14
C VAL A 115 -15.02 0.03 9.33
N ASP A 116 -15.22 -0.46 10.55
CA ASP A 116 -15.01 0.33 11.76
C ASP A 116 -13.53 0.68 11.96
N TRP A 117 -12.62 -0.22 11.58
CA TRP A 117 -11.18 0.09 11.52
C TRP A 117 -10.88 1.22 10.56
N GLN A 118 -11.40 1.15 9.31
CA GLN A 118 -11.19 2.16 8.28
C GLN A 118 -11.67 3.55 8.72
N ARG A 119 -12.88 3.63 9.31
CA ARG A 119 -13.44 4.88 9.82
C ARG A 119 -12.58 5.54 10.89
N ARG A 120 -11.97 4.74 11.77
CA ARG A 120 -11.02 5.27 12.78
C ARG A 120 -9.79 5.87 12.09
N GLN A 121 -9.25 5.22 11.06
CA GLN A 121 -8.11 5.76 10.31
C GLN A 121 -8.42 7.10 9.65
N GLU A 122 -9.62 7.22 9.07
CA GLU A 122 -10.08 8.45 8.42
C GLU A 122 -10.23 9.60 9.43
N ALA A 123 -10.84 9.34 10.59
CA ALA A 123 -10.98 10.31 11.66
C ALA A 123 -9.61 10.78 12.18
N GLU A 124 -8.69 9.86 12.47
CA GLU A 124 -7.32 10.17 12.91
C GLU A 124 -6.57 11.03 11.87
N ALA A 125 -6.74 10.72 10.57
CA ALA A 125 -6.12 11.47 9.49
C ALA A 125 -6.75 12.85 9.25
N GLU A 126 -8.02 13.05 9.61
CA GLU A 126 -8.71 14.34 9.56
C GLU A 126 -8.27 15.23 10.72
N GLU A 127 -8.22 14.69 11.93
CA GLU A 127 -7.70 15.38 13.13
C GLU A 127 -6.25 15.85 12.91
N ALA A 128 -5.37 14.96 12.42
CA ALA A 128 -3.98 15.31 12.13
C ALA A 128 -3.83 16.43 11.07
N ARG A 129 -4.75 16.50 10.09
CA ARG A 129 -4.77 17.56 9.07
C ARG A 129 -5.25 18.89 9.64
N SER A 130 -6.24 18.86 10.53
CA SER A 130 -6.75 20.05 11.24
C SER A 130 -5.64 20.69 12.10
N ASP A 131 -4.96 19.89 12.92
CA ASP A 131 -3.87 20.34 13.79
C ASP A 131 -2.68 20.94 13.04
N HIS A 132 -2.40 20.46 11.83
CA HIS A 132 -1.33 21.00 10.99
C HIS A 132 -1.72 22.36 10.36
N SER A 133 -3.00 22.60 10.11
CA SER A 133 -3.49 23.86 9.54
C SER A 133 -3.35 25.04 10.51
N ASP A 134 -3.47 24.78 11.81
CA ASP A 134 -3.42 25.79 12.88
C ASP A 134 -1.98 26.18 13.29
N LYS A 135 -0.98 25.42 12.84
CA LYS A 135 0.45 25.67 13.12
C LYS A 135 1.22 26.36 11.99
N ARG A 136 0.56 26.78 10.91
CA ARG A 136 1.22 27.51 9.83
C ARG A 136 1.63 28.92 10.33
N PRO A 137 2.93 29.27 10.38
CA PRO A 137 3.31 30.63 10.74
C PRO A 137 2.72 31.59 9.72
N ARG A 138 2.07 32.66 10.20
CA ARG A 138 1.57 33.74 9.32
C ARG A 138 2.75 34.24 8.49
N PRO A 139 2.60 34.44 7.17
CA PRO A 139 3.66 35.04 6.37
C PRO A 139 4.03 36.37 7.02
N ALA A 140 5.31 36.55 7.35
CA ALA A 140 5.82 37.84 7.79
C ALA A 140 5.47 38.87 6.73
N ALA A 141 4.87 40.00 7.14
CA ALA A 141 4.48 41.07 6.24
C ALA A 141 5.67 41.44 5.34
N ALA A 142 5.48 41.31 4.02
CA ALA A 142 6.50 41.68 3.04
C ALA A 142 6.89 43.15 3.25
N ALA A 143 8.18 43.42 3.45
CA ALA A 143 8.70 44.77 3.56
C ALA A 143 8.38 45.57 2.28
N PRO A 144 8.02 46.85 2.37
CA PRO A 144 7.67 47.65 1.20
C PRO A 144 8.87 47.77 0.27
N ALA A 145 8.62 47.53 -1.02
CA ALA A 145 9.62 47.67 -2.08
C ALA A 145 10.17 49.10 -2.13
N PRO A 146 11.48 49.30 -2.39
CA PRO A 146 12.06 50.62 -2.47
C PRO A 146 11.52 51.40 -3.69
N ALA A 147 11.23 52.68 -3.47
CA ALA A 147 10.73 53.59 -4.50
C ALA A 147 11.81 53.86 -5.57
N PRO A 148 11.43 53.98 -6.86
CA PRO A 148 12.39 54.25 -7.94
C PRO A 148 12.93 55.68 -7.88
N ALA A 149 14.21 55.83 -8.22
CA ALA A 149 14.93 57.10 -8.36
C ALA A 149 14.72 57.74 -9.74
#